data_AF-A0A6C0CAB6-F1
#
_entry.id   AF-A0A6C0CAB6-F1
#
_cell.length_a   1.000
_cell.length_b   1.000
_cell.length_c   1.000
_cell.angle_alpha   90.00
_cell.angle_beta   90.00
_cell.angle_gamma   90.00
#
_symmetry.space_group_name_H-M   'P 1'
#
loop_
_entity.id
_entity.type
_entity.pdbx_description
1 polymer ?
#
loop_
_entity_poly.entity_id
_entity_poly.type
_entity_poly.pdbx_seq_one_letter_code
_entity_poly.pdbx_strand_id
1 'polypeptide(L)'
;MSIARLHEEIILEISEYLSNVEKINLSMSTKIFDNLRCKYIYRNKVDIAKILTLPYFDNFESVTIHTYTVLPKRAKNIHFCITDTLETIPLLVTHMVIIFNYPIFSVYMSTLTHLTFDDCFNRLITGISSLSITHLTFGNSFNQSIEGHLPSTLTHLIFGNQFNKPIKKAIPHSVTHLCFGNDFDRSIDDCLKSVTHLIFGRNFDQPIHCRLPFTLTHLFLDASFNYTISNIPPSVILLALPYSYNNFISVDAKVEILRYNFLTYPSHLDFRHFKCYDYLYE
;
A
#
# COMPACT_ATOMS: atom_id res chain seq x y z
N MET A 1 21.65 30.26 25.52
CA MET A 1 20.66 29.81 24.52
C MET A 1 19.69 30.97 24.31
N SER A 2 19.69 31.63 23.14
CA SER A 2 18.81 32.79 22.94
C SER A 2 17.37 32.31 22.71
N ILE A 3 16.38 33.09 23.19
CA ILE A 3 14.94 32.78 23.06
C ILE A 3 14.56 32.52 21.60
N ALA A 4 15.17 33.24 20.64
CA ALA A 4 14.96 33.03 19.21
C ALA A 4 15.36 31.63 18.71
N ARG A 5 16.39 31.01 19.31
CA ARG A 5 16.86 29.67 18.94
C ARG A 5 15.95 28.57 19.48
N LEU A 6 15.35 28.80 20.66
CA LEU A 6 14.35 27.91 21.25
C LEU A 6 13.07 27.85 20.41
N HIS A 7 12.63 28.99 19.87
CA HIS A 7 11.46 29.03 18.97
C HIS A 7 11.71 28.28 17.66
N GLU A 8 12.93 28.31 17.13
CA GLU A 8 13.27 27.59 15.89
C GLU A 8 13.18 26.07 16.06
N GLU A 9 13.76 25.53 17.13
CA GLU A 9 13.75 24.09 17.40
C GLU A 9 12.32 23.55 17.56
N ILE A 10 11.47 24.28 18.29
CA ILE A 10 10.05 23.92 18.46
C ILE A 10 9.33 23.91 17.10
N ILE A 11 9.59 24.89 16.23
CA ILE A 11 8.95 24.93 14.91
C ILE A 11 9.43 23.79 14.03
N LEU A 12 10.70 23.41 14.09
CA LEU A 12 11.22 22.26 13.36
C LEU A 12 10.57 20.96 13.85
N GLU A 13 10.39 20.80 15.16
CA GLU A 13 9.69 19.63 15.73
C GLU A 13 8.21 19.59 15.32
N ILE A 14 7.50 20.71 15.35
CA ILE A 14 6.12 20.80 14.83
C ILE A 14 6.09 20.45 13.35
N SER A 15 7.08 20.91 12.57
CA SER A 15 7.15 20.65 11.14
C SER A 15 7.25 19.15 10.83
N GLU A 16 7.75 18.32 11.74
CA GLU A 16 7.81 16.88 11.52
C GLU A 16 6.42 16.25 11.30
N TYR A 17 5.37 16.88 11.84
CA TYR A 17 3.97 16.47 11.69
C TYR A 17 3.24 17.17 10.54
N LEU A 18 3.88 18.10 9.84
CA LEU A 18 3.31 18.85 8.73
C LEU A 18 3.65 18.23 7.37
N SER A 19 2.68 18.27 6.46
CA SER A 19 2.90 17.99 5.04
C SER A 19 3.83 19.02 4.40
N ASN A 20 4.39 18.68 3.24
CA ASN A 20 5.24 19.58 2.46
C ASN A 20 4.49 20.88 2.10
N VAL A 21 3.19 20.79 1.80
CA VAL A 21 2.36 21.96 1.47
C VAL A 21 2.17 22.85 2.71
N GLU A 22 1.87 22.25 3.86
CA GLU A 22 1.73 23.00 5.12
C GLU A 22 3.05 23.65 5.56
N LYS A 23 4.19 22.97 5.37
CA LYS A 23 5.53 23.54 5.57
C LYS A 23 5.78 24.76 4.70
N ILE A 24 5.44 24.66 3.41
CA ILE A 24 5.59 25.76 2.47
C ILE A 24 4.67 26.92 2.88
N ASN A 25 3.41 26.65 3.23
CA ASN A 25 2.47 27.67 3.70
C ASN A 25 2.95 28.36 4.98
N LEU A 26 3.44 27.59 5.95
CA LEU A 26 4.01 28.12 7.20
C LEU A 26 5.19 29.04 6.90
N SER A 27 6.10 28.61 6.01
CA SER A 27 7.26 29.41 5.62
C SER A 27 6.91 30.72 4.91
N MET A 28 5.74 30.82 4.26
CA MET A 28 5.30 32.03 3.57
C MET A 28 4.72 33.10 4.50
N SER A 29 4.46 32.77 5.76
CA SER A 29 3.80 33.70 6.69
C SER A 29 4.72 34.84 7.16
N THR A 30 6.04 34.61 7.26
CA THR A 30 7.00 35.63 7.71
C THR A 30 8.38 35.42 7.06
N LYS A 31 9.19 36.49 6.97
CA LYS A 31 10.60 36.39 6.52
C LYS A 31 11.46 35.49 7.41
N ILE A 32 11.13 35.39 8.71
CA ILE A 32 11.84 34.50 9.64
C ILE A 32 11.55 33.03 9.27
N PHE A 33 10.30 32.72 8.94
CA PHE A 33 9.92 31.35 8.56
C PHE A 33 10.32 30.98 7.14
N ASP A 34 10.54 31.94 6.25
CA ASP A 34 11.09 31.68 4.92
C ASP A 34 12.48 31.01 4.99
N ASN A 35 13.31 31.43 5.95
CA ASN A 35 14.63 30.81 6.21
C ASN A 35 14.53 29.34 6.67
N LEU A 36 13.37 28.89 7.17
CA LEU A 36 13.17 27.51 7.62
C LEU A 36 12.99 26.52 6.46
N ARG A 37 12.70 27.01 5.24
CA ARG A 37 12.56 26.16 4.04
C ARG A 37 13.78 25.27 3.82
N CYS A 38 14.97 25.80 4.09
CA CYS A 38 16.23 25.08 3.95
C CYS A 38 16.56 24.15 5.13
N LYS A 39 15.77 24.19 6.19
CA LYS A 39 15.95 23.35 7.39
C LYS A 39 14.91 22.24 7.49
N TYR A 40 13.73 22.44 6.89
CA TYR A 40 12.69 21.41 6.84
C TYR A 40 13.12 20.18 6.05
N ILE A 41 12.63 19.03 6.50
CA ILE A 41 12.69 17.76 5.77
C ILE A 41 11.34 17.55 5.09
N TYR A 42 11.37 17.34 3.77
CA TYR A 42 10.17 17.18 2.97
C TYR A 42 9.94 15.70 2.67
N ARG A 43 8.88 15.14 3.26
CA ARG A 43 8.62 13.69 3.27
C ARG A 43 7.58 13.24 2.26
N ASN A 44 6.64 14.11 1.88
CA ASN A 44 5.66 13.75 0.87
C ASN A 44 6.32 13.64 -0.51
N LYS A 45 5.75 12.78 -1.35
CA LYS A 45 6.19 12.55 -2.72
C LYS A 45 6.12 13.83 -3.55
N VAL A 46 7.21 14.18 -4.22
CA VAL A 46 7.28 15.32 -5.15
C VAL A 46 7.89 14.89 -6.48
N ASP A 47 7.47 15.54 -7.58
CA ASP A 47 8.15 15.37 -8.87
C ASP A 47 9.51 16.08 -8.83
N ILE A 48 10.58 15.37 -9.19
CA ILE A 48 11.93 15.91 -9.13
C ILE A 48 12.09 17.16 -10.00
N ALA A 49 11.40 17.25 -11.14
CA ALA A 49 11.50 18.38 -12.05
C ALA A 49 11.05 19.70 -11.41
N LYS A 50 10.17 19.63 -10.40
CA LYS A 50 9.68 20.80 -9.67
C LYS A 50 10.67 21.33 -8.63
N ILE A 51 11.67 20.54 -8.26
CA ILE A 51 12.56 20.84 -7.13
C ILE A 51 14.03 21.02 -7.53
N LEU A 52 14.40 20.73 -8.78
CA LEU A 52 15.80 20.76 -9.25
C LEU A 52 16.52 22.09 -8.97
N THR A 53 15.79 23.21 -9.04
CA THR A 53 16.36 24.55 -8.86
C THR A 53 16.27 25.07 -7.43
N LEU A 54 15.67 24.31 -6.50
CA LEU A 54 15.47 24.77 -5.13
C LEU A 54 16.78 24.69 -4.34
N PRO A 55 17.13 25.70 -3.54
CA PRO A 55 18.36 25.70 -2.74
C PRO A 55 18.37 24.62 -1.65
N TYR A 56 17.20 24.03 -1.35
CA TYR A 56 17.00 22.94 -0.39
C TYR A 56 16.62 21.62 -1.05
N PHE A 57 17.02 21.44 -2.31
CA PHE A 57 16.83 20.20 -3.09
C PHE A 57 17.23 18.93 -2.30
N ASP A 58 18.32 18.98 -1.55
CA ASP A 58 18.83 17.83 -0.78
C ASP A 58 17.93 17.40 0.39
N ASN A 59 16.92 18.19 0.76
CA ASN A 59 16.05 17.93 1.91
C ASN A 59 14.81 17.07 1.61
N PHE A 60 14.63 16.63 0.36
CA PHE A 60 13.49 15.80 -0.05
C PHE A 60 13.80 14.30 0.12
N GLU A 61 12.94 13.59 0.86
CA GLU A 61 13.10 12.15 1.12
C GLU A 61 12.33 11.26 0.12
N SER A 62 11.29 11.78 -0.54
CA SER A 62 10.46 11.04 -1.49
C SER A 62 10.32 11.80 -2.81
N VAL A 63 10.86 11.24 -3.89
CA VAL A 63 10.89 11.87 -5.22
C VAL A 63 10.38 10.93 -6.31
N THR A 64 9.73 11.50 -7.32
CA THR A 64 9.40 10.82 -8.57
C THR A 64 10.38 11.24 -9.64
N ILE A 65 10.98 10.27 -10.30
CA ILE A 65 11.89 10.45 -11.42
C ILE A 65 11.29 9.84 -12.69
N HIS A 66 11.54 10.47 -13.83
CA HIS A 66 11.10 9.99 -15.16
C HIS A 66 12.27 9.61 -16.06
N THR A 67 13.46 10.10 -15.74
CA THR A 67 14.73 9.83 -16.43
C THR A 67 15.86 9.77 -15.42
N TYR A 68 17.04 9.29 -15.84
CA TYR A 68 18.26 9.40 -15.04
C TYR A 68 18.56 10.88 -14.75
N THR A 69 18.70 11.21 -13.47
CA THR A 69 18.95 12.57 -12.98
C THR A 69 19.68 12.54 -11.64
N VAL A 70 20.23 13.67 -11.23
CA VAL A 70 20.78 13.87 -9.88
C VAL A 70 19.65 13.70 -8.86
N LEU A 71 19.92 12.97 -7.77
CA LEU A 71 18.98 12.69 -6.69
C LEU A 71 19.33 13.52 -5.44
N PRO A 72 18.33 13.92 -4.63
CA PRO A 72 18.58 14.52 -3.32
C PRO A 72 19.43 13.61 -2.44
N LYS A 73 20.37 14.17 -1.68
CA LYS A 73 21.19 13.38 -0.73
C LYS A 73 20.36 12.61 0.31
N ARG A 74 19.18 13.11 0.68
CA ARG A 74 18.27 12.47 1.65
C ARG A 74 17.20 11.60 1.00
N ALA A 75 17.21 11.40 -0.31
CA ALA A 75 16.22 10.59 -0.99
C ALA A 75 16.28 9.13 -0.49
N LYS A 76 15.16 8.65 0.04
CA LYS A 76 14.94 7.28 0.51
C LYS A 76 13.92 6.56 -0.38
N ASN A 77 12.89 7.28 -0.78
CA ASN A 77 11.78 6.77 -1.59
C ASN A 77 11.89 7.32 -3.01
N ILE A 78 12.47 6.53 -3.90
CA ILE A 78 12.67 6.91 -5.31
C ILE A 78 11.60 6.17 -6.11
N HIS A 79 10.62 6.92 -6.58
CA HIS A 79 9.52 6.45 -7.42
C HIS A 79 9.91 6.56 -8.89
N PHE A 80 9.83 5.46 -9.62
CA PHE A 80 10.10 5.43 -11.04
C PHE A 80 8.97 4.72 -11.78
N CYS A 81 8.59 5.29 -12.92
CA CYS A 81 7.58 4.72 -13.79
C CYS A 81 8.26 4.18 -15.05
N ILE A 82 8.14 2.87 -15.29
CA ILE A 82 8.64 2.28 -16.53
C ILE A 82 7.56 2.41 -17.59
N THR A 83 7.96 2.95 -18.74
CA THR A 83 7.21 2.90 -19.99
C THR A 83 8.02 2.09 -21.02
N ASP A 84 7.37 1.63 -22.09
CA ASP A 84 7.86 0.64 -23.08
C ASP A 84 9.24 0.91 -23.71
N THR A 85 9.87 2.06 -23.45
CA THR A 85 11.11 2.50 -24.09
C THR A 85 12.37 2.38 -23.23
N LEU A 86 12.28 1.98 -21.95
CA LEU A 86 13.42 2.00 -21.04
C LEU A 86 14.14 0.65 -20.95
N GLU A 87 15.34 0.57 -21.53
CA GLU A 87 16.20 -0.63 -21.48
C GLU A 87 16.85 -0.86 -20.11
N THR A 88 16.95 0.16 -19.26
CA THR A 88 17.65 0.06 -17.97
C THR A 88 16.90 0.76 -16.83
N ILE A 89 16.92 0.11 -15.67
CA ILE A 89 16.30 0.60 -14.44
C ILE A 89 17.39 1.19 -13.55
N PRO A 90 17.19 2.37 -12.93
CA PRO A 90 18.16 2.91 -12.00
C PRO A 90 18.30 2.01 -10.75
N LEU A 91 19.55 1.68 -10.40
CA LEU A 91 19.93 0.81 -9.27
C LEU A 91 19.47 1.27 -7.88
N LEU A 92 18.90 2.47 -7.75
CA LEU A 92 18.46 3.06 -6.48
C LEU A 92 16.94 3.18 -6.37
N VAL A 93 16.18 2.70 -7.35
CA VAL A 93 14.71 2.75 -7.30
C VAL A 93 14.21 1.85 -6.19
N THR A 94 13.43 2.43 -5.28
CA THR A 94 12.80 1.69 -4.18
C THR A 94 11.32 1.44 -4.43
N HIS A 95 10.67 2.30 -5.22
CA HIS A 95 9.28 2.19 -5.60
C HIS A 95 9.14 2.24 -7.12
N MET A 96 8.52 1.23 -7.70
CA MET A 96 8.37 1.14 -9.16
C MET A 96 6.92 0.96 -9.54
N VAL A 97 6.51 1.67 -10.59
CA VAL A 97 5.26 1.42 -11.31
C VAL A 97 5.64 0.89 -12.69
N ILE A 98 5.13 -0.30 -13.03
CA ILE A 98 5.27 -0.88 -14.36
C ILE A 98 3.97 -0.61 -15.10
N ILE A 99 4.06 0.19 -16.17
CA ILE A 99 2.96 0.42 -17.10
C ILE A 99 3.17 -0.49 -18.30
N PHE A 100 2.06 -0.96 -18.87
CA PHE A 100 1.98 -1.87 -19.99
C PHE A 100 2.53 -3.26 -19.70
N ASN A 101 2.40 -4.10 -20.73
CA ASN A 101 2.74 -5.51 -20.74
C ASN A 101 4.28 -5.76 -20.79
N TYR A 102 5.08 -4.92 -20.13
CA TYR A 102 6.54 -5.00 -20.16
C TYR A 102 7.03 -6.30 -19.52
N PRO A 103 7.91 -7.08 -20.19
CA PRO A 103 8.52 -8.26 -19.60
C PRO A 103 9.48 -7.87 -18.46
N ILE A 104 9.24 -8.41 -17.26
CA ILE A 104 10.05 -8.11 -16.08
C ILE A 104 11.36 -8.91 -16.15
N PHE A 105 12.49 -8.22 -16.28
CA PHE A 105 13.82 -8.83 -16.13
C PHE A 105 14.38 -8.49 -14.74
N SER A 106 14.51 -9.50 -13.89
CA SER A 106 14.86 -9.37 -12.47
C SER A 106 16.28 -8.89 -12.16
N VAL A 107 17.16 -8.86 -13.16
CA VAL A 107 18.61 -8.69 -12.99
C VAL A 107 19.00 -7.28 -12.50
N TYR A 108 18.11 -6.28 -12.60
CA TYR A 108 18.43 -4.87 -12.32
C TYR A 108 17.66 -4.24 -11.14
N MET A 109 16.88 -5.00 -10.37
CA MET A 109 15.92 -4.47 -9.38
C MET A 109 16.27 -4.79 -7.91
N SER A 110 17.55 -4.79 -7.54
CA SER A 110 17.98 -5.27 -6.21
C SER A 110 17.54 -4.39 -5.03
N THR A 111 17.31 -3.08 -5.24
CA THR A 111 16.85 -2.14 -4.20
C THR A 111 15.34 -1.99 -4.13
N LEU A 112 14.60 -2.69 -4.99
CA LEU A 112 13.16 -2.51 -5.13
C LEU A 112 12.44 -3.10 -3.91
N THR A 113 11.64 -2.26 -3.24
CA THR A 113 10.84 -2.67 -2.08
C THR A 113 9.34 -2.62 -2.37
N HIS A 114 8.90 -1.72 -3.24
CA HIS A 114 7.51 -1.54 -3.62
C HIS A 114 7.36 -1.66 -5.13
N LEU A 115 6.49 -2.58 -5.57
CA LEU A 115 6.17 -2.79 -6.98
C LEU A 115 4.67 -2.65 -7.20
N THR A 116 4.31 -1.85 -8.21
CA THR A 116 2.92 -1.68 -8.64
C THR A 116 2.83 -1.95 -10.14
N PHE A 117 1.85 -2.73 -10.54
CA PHE A 117 1.49 -2.94 -11.94
C PHE A 117 0.29 -2.07 -12.31
N ASP A 118 0.24 -1.59 -13.55
CA ASP A 118 -0.90 -0.83 -14.06
C ASP A 118 -2.17 -1.67 -14.23
N ASP A 119 -3.28 -0.99 -14.47
CA ASP A 119 -4.61 -1.60 -14.55
C ASP A 119 -4.81 -2.55 -15.71
N CYS A 120 -3.96 -2.48 -16.74
CA CYS A 120 -4.04 -3.32 -17.92
C CYS A 120 -3.12 -4.55 -17.84
N PHE A 121 -2.23 -4.61 -16.85
CA PHE A 121 -1.26 -5.70 -16.70
C PHE A 121 -1.96 -7.03 -16.40
N ASN A 122 -1.79 -8.00 -17.31
CA ASN A 122 -2.37 -9.34 -17.16
C ASN A 122 -1.43 -10.44 -17.71
N ARG A 123 -0.13 -10.33 -17.42
CA ARG A 123 0.88 -11.32 -17.80
C ARG A 123 1.34 -12.13 -16.60
N LEU A 124 1.83 -13.34 -16.87
CA LEU A 124 2.46 -14.16 -15.83
C LEU A 124 3.67 -13.41 -15.27
N ILE A 125 3.75 -13.32 -13.96
CA ILE A 125 4.86 -12.66 -13.30
C ILE A 125 5.97 -13.69 -13.14
N THR A 126 7.12 -13.41 -13.73
CA THR A 126 8.32 -14.24 -13.59
C THR A 126 9.48 -13.40 -13.11
N GLY A 127 10.39 -13.99 -12.34
CA GLY A 127 11.66 -13.35 -11.95
C GLY A 127 11.62 -12.48 -10.69
N ILE A 128 10.45 -12.11 -10.14
CA ILE A 128 10.40 -11.27 -8.93
C ILE A 128 10.61 -12.06 -7.62
N SER A 129 10.55 -13.39 -7.65
CA SER A 129 10.62 -14.24 -6.46
C SER A 129 11.95 -14.14 -5.70
N SER A 130 13.03 -13.77 -6.38
CA SER A 130 14.35 -13.54 -5.77
C SER A 130 14.58 -12.10 -5.30
N LEU A 131 13.63 -11.20 -5.51
CA LEU A 131 13.76 -9.79 -5.12
C LEU A 131 13.35 -9.58 -3.66
N SER A 132 13.83 -8.49 -3.06
CA SER A 132 13.48 -8.09 -1.68
C SER A 132 12.27 -7.16 -1.62
N ILE A 133 11.25 -7.45 -2.43
CA ILE A 133 9.99 -6.67 -2.46
C ILE A 133 9.20 -6.96 -1.20
N THR A 134 8.74 -5.90 -0.53
CA THR A 134 7.90 -5.95 0.67
C THR A 134 6.45 -5.58 0.36
N HIS A 135 6.20 -4.77 -0.66
CA HIS A 135 4.86 -4.36 -1.06
C HIS A 135 4.63 -4.62 -2.54
N LEU A 136 3.54 -5.32 -2.87
CA LEU A 136 3.16 -5.64 -4.23
C LEU A 136 1.69 -5.29 -4.47
N THR A 137 1.45 -4.56 -5.55
CA THR A 137 0.10 -4.17 -5.98
C THR A 137 -0.09 -4.54 -7.45
N PHE A 138 -1.12 -5.33 -7.74
CA PHE A 138 -1.56 -5.63 -9.09
C PHE A 138 -2.65 -4.67 -9.53
N GLY A 139 -2.65 -4.30 -10.81
CA GLY A 139 -3.74 -3.52 -11.38
C GLY A 139 -4.97 -4.35 -11.72
N ASN A 140 -6.04 -3.66 -12.09
CA ASN A 140 -7.39 -4.19 -12.22
C ASN A 140 -7.54 -5.44 -13.10
N SER A 141 -6.83 -5.54 -14.22
CA SER A 141 -6.99 -6.64 -15.18
C SER A 141 -6.18 -7.91 -14.83
N PHE A 142 -5.38 -7.90 -13.78
CA PHE A 142 -4.51 -9.01 -13.44
C PHE A 142 -5.31 -10.25 -13.01
N ASN A 143 -5.21 -11.34 -13.77
CA ASN A 143 -5.89 -12.59 -13.47
C ASN A 143 -5.03 -13.81 -13.87
N GLN A 144 -3.75 -13.79 -13.50
CA GLN A 144 -2.81 -14.90 -13.71
C GLN A 144 -2.51 -15.64 -12.41
N SER A 145 -2.01 -16.88 -12.52
CA SER A 145 -1.54 -17.61 -11.34
C SER A 145 -0.32 -16.93 -10.73
N ILE A 146 -0.22 -16.96 -9.41
CA ILE A 146 0.90 -16.41 -8.61
C ILE A 146 1.68 -17.48 -7.85
N GLU A 147 1.32 -18.76 -8.00
CA GLU A 147 1.98 -19.86 -7.29
C GLU A 147 3.48 -19.91 -7.62
N GLY A 148 4.32 -19.84 -6.58
CA GLY A 148 5.79 -19.89 -6.74
C GLY A 148 6.44 -18.63 -7.32
N HIS A 149 5.67 -17.56 -7.58
CA HIS A 149 6.17 -16.35 -8.23
C HIS A 149 6.38 -15.17 -7.28
N LEU A 150 5.85 -15.23 -6.06
CA LEU A 150 5.95 -14.15 -5.09
C LEU A 150 7.24 -14.25 -4.25
N PRO A 151 7.90 -13.11 -3.95
CA PRO A 151 9.08 -13.10 -3.08
C PRO A 151 8.75 -13.41 -1.62
N SER A 152 9.68 -14.07 -0.93
CA SER A 152 9.50 -14.49 0.47
C SER A 152 9.57 -13.32 1.46
N THR A 153 9.98 -12.13 1.04
CA THR A 153 10.01 -10.91 1.86
C THR A 153 8.71 -10.12 1.82
N LEU A 154 7.72 -10.55 1.03
CA LEU A 154 6.49 -9.80 0.78
C LEU A 154 5.63 -9.69 2.04
N THR A 155 5.35 -8.48 2.51
CA THR A 155 4.51 -8.22 3.68
C THR A 155 3.12 -7.69 3.31
N HIS A 156 3.01 -6.95 2.20
CA HIS A 156 1.76 -6.38 1.72
C HIS A 156 1.49 -6.84 0.29
N LEU A 157 0.30 -7.39 0.06
CA LEU A 157 -0.15 -7.88 -1.23
C LEU A 157 -1.56 -7.37 -1.53
N ILE A 158 -1.71 -6.68 -2.65
CA ILE A 158 -2.97 -6.11 -3.12
C ILE A 158 -3.24 -6.63 -4.53
N PHE A 159 -4.39 -7.28 -4.72
CA PHE A 159 -4.87 -7.69 -6.03
C PHE A 159 -5.85 -6.66 -6.62
N GLY A 160 -5.82 -6.54 -7.95
CA GLY A 160 -6.83 -5.79 -8.70
C GLY A 160 -8.14 -6.57 -8.86
N ASN A 161 -9.14 -5.91 -9.45
CA ASN A 161 -10.52 -6.39 -9.49
C ASN A 161 -10.75 -7.77 -10.11
N GLN A 162 -10.09 -8.09 -11.21
CA GLN A 162 -10.38 -9.30 -11.97
C GLN A 162 -9.68 -10.56 -11.43
N PHE A 163 -8.86 -10.46 -10.38
CA PHE A 163 -8.13 -11.60 -9.86
C PHE A 163 -9.08 -12.63 -9.23
N ASN A 164 -9.21 -13.80 -9.86
CA ASN A 164 -10.06 -14.88 -9.36
C ASN A 164 -9.42 -16.27 -9.54
N LYS A 165 -8.11 -16.35 -9.24
CA LYS A 165 -7.35 -17.60 -9.27
C LYS A 165 -7.24 -18.24 -7.88
N PRO A 166 -7.10 -19.57 -7.79
CA PRO A 166 -6.80 -20.25 -6.54
C PRO A 166 -5.51 -19.71 -5.91
N ILE A 167 -5.51 -19.57 -4.58
CA ILE A 167 -4.37 -19.03 -3.82
C ILE A 167 -3.68 -20.07 -2.92
N LYS A 168 -4.03 -21.35 -3.08
CA LYS A 168 -3.47 -22.44 -2.27
C LYS A 168 -1.96 -22.50 -2.46
N LYS A 169 -1.21 -22.37 -1.36
CA LYS A 169 0.27 -22.30 -1.33
C LYS A 169 0.88 -21.13 -2.10
N ALA A 170 0.08 -20.18 -2.58
CA ALA A 170 0.58 -19.08 -3.40
C ALA A 170 1.00 -17.86 -2.57
N ILE A 171 0.37 -17.65 -1.40
CA ILE A 171 0.64 -16.52 -0.51
C ILE A 171 1.84 -16.84 0.42
N PRO A 172 2.94 -16.07 0.39
CA PRO A 172 4.07 -16.25 1.31
C PRO A 172 3.68 -16.06 2.78
N HIS A 173 4.34 -16.79 3.69
CA HIS A 173 4.14 -16.68 5.15
C HIS A 173 4.60 -15.36 5.78
N SER A 174 5.22 -14.47 4.99
CA SER A 174 5.60 -13.13 5.41
C SER A 174 4.49 -12.10 5.21
N VAL A 175 3.45 -12.44 4.43
CA VAL A 175 2.35 -11.53 4.14
C VAL A 175 1.51 -11.32 5.40
N THR A 176 1.47 -10.09 5.87
CA THR A 176 0.64 -9.65 7.00
C THR A 176 -0.60 -8.92 6.50
N HIS A 177 -0.53 -8.32 5.32
CA HIS A 177 -1.56 -7.44 4.78
C HIS A 177 -1.98 -7.94 3.40
N LEU A 178 -3.22 -8.40 3.29
CA LEU A 178 -3.75 -9.01 2.08
C LEU A 178 -5.09 -8.38 1.70
N CYS A 179 -5.19 -7.93 0.46
CA CYS A 179 -6.43 -7.44 -0.11
C CYS A 179 -6.72 -8.10 -1.45
N PHE A 180 -7.95 -8.58 -1.58
CA PHE A 180 -8.51 -9.05 -2.83
C PHE A 180 -9.34 -7.97 -3.51
N GLY A 181 -9.38 -8.02 -4.83
CA GLY A 181 -10.29 -7.19 -5.63
C GLY A 181 -11.71 -7.76 -5.69
N ASN A 182 -12.57 -7.11 -6.48
CA ASN A 182 -14.00 -7.39 -6.52
C ASN A 182 -14.40 -8.80 -6.93
N ASP A 183 -13.72 -9.43 -7.89
CA ASP A 183 -14.14 -10.70 -8.48
C ASP A 183 -13.60 -11.93 -7.76
N PHE A 184 -12.80 -11.76 -6.70
CA PHE A 184 -12.24 -12.89 -5.97
C PHE A 184 -13.33 -13.65 -5.22
N ASP A 185 -13.62 -14.86 -5.68
CA ASP A 185 -14.62 -15.76 -5.07
C ASP A 185 -14.08 -17.19 -5.03
N ARG A 186 -12.96 -17.37 -4.31
CA ARG A 186 -12.32 -18.68 -4.11
C ARG A 186 -12.19 -19.00 -2.63
N SER A 187 -12.28 -20.28 -2.32
CA SER A 187 -11.97 -20.78 -0.98
C SER A 187 -10.55 -20.36 -0.55
N ILE A 188 -10.45 -19.94 0.71
CA ILE A 188 -9.19 -19.56 1.37
C ILE A 188 -8.64 -20.67 2.30
N ASP A 189 -9.17 -21.90 2.18
CA ASP A 189 -8.83 -23.03 3.05
C ASP A 189 -7.32 -23.32 3.06
N ASP A 190 -6.73 -23.30 4.25
CA ASP A 190 -5.28 -23.50 4.50
C ASP A 190 -4.35 -22.59 3.68
N CYS A 191 -4.86 -21.45 3.19
CA CYS A 191 -4.11 -20.54 2.34
C CYS A 191 -3.38 -19.44 3.13
N LEU A 192 -3.92 -19.03 4.29
CA LEU A 192 -3.48 -17.86 5.03
C LEU A 192 -2.88 -18.27 6.38
N LYS A 193 -1.63 -17.86 6.65
CA LYS A 193 -0.89 -18.28 7.85
C LYS A 193 -0.56 -17.14 8.81
N SER A 194 -0.14 -16.01 8.27
CA SER A 194 0.45 -14.88 9.00
C SER A 194 -0.34 -13.57 8.83
N VAL A 195 -1.44 -13.61 8.08
CA VAL A 195 -2.20 -12.42 7.74
C VAL A 195 -2.80 -11.81 9.01
N THR A 196 -2.58 -10.52 9.20
CA THR A 196 -3.13 -9.72 10.30
C THR A 196 -4.28 -8.84 9.82
N HIS A 197 -4.22 -8.34 8.57
CA HIS A 197 -5.33 -7.61 7.96
C HIS A 197 -5.73 -8.28 6.65
N LEU A 198 -7.01 -8.64 6.55
CA LEU A 198 -7.59 -9.31 5.42
C LEU A 198 -8.80 -8.53 4.92
N ILE A 199 -8.77 -8.18 3.63
CA ILE A 199 -9.83 -7.43 2.97
C ILE A 199 -10.31 -8.23 1.77
N PHE A 200 -11.62 -8.51 1.74
CA PHE A 200 -12.30 -9.10 0.59
C PHE A 200 -13.06 -8.04 -0.19
N GLY A 201 -13.18 -8.26 -1.50
CA GLY A 201 -13.99 -7.43 -2.39
C GLY A 201 -15.44 -7.89 -2.50
N ARG A 202 -16.19 -7.13 -3.30
CA ARG A 202 -17.67 -7.17 -3.36
C ARG A 202 -18.26 -8.55 -3.63
N ASN A 203 -17.65 -9.39 -4.49
CA ASN A 203 -18.24 -10.64 -4.95
C ASN A 203 -17.81 -11.86 -4.12
N PHE A 204 -17.00 -11.68 -3.06
CA PHE A 204 -16.60 -12.81 -2.22
C PHE A 204 -17.80 -13.37 -1.45
N ASP A 205 -18.23 -14.58 -1.81
CA ASP A 205 -19.33 -15.29 -1.16
C ASP A 205 -18.91 -16.73 -0.86
N GLN A 206 -17.84 -16.88 -0.06
CA GLN A 206 -17.38 -18.17 0.43
C GLN A 206 -17.41 -18.23 1.97
N PRO A 207 -17.68 -19.40 2.55
CA PRO A 207 -17.67 -19.55 4.01
C PRO A 207 -16.24 -19.42 4.59
N ILE A 208 -16.14 -18.69 5.71
CA ILE A 208 -14.85 -18.39 6.39
C ILE A 208 -14.62 -19.16 7.71
N HIS A 209 -15.56 -20.02 8.11
CA HIS A 209 -15.52 -20.71 9.42
C HIS A 209 -14.23 -21.51 9.63
N CYS A 210 -13.53 -21.27 10.75
CA CYS A 210 -12.30 -21.96 11.17
C CYS A 210 -11.10 -21.87 10.21
N ARG A 211 -11.14 -20.96 9.23
CA ARG A 211 -10.15 -20.87 8.14
C ARG A 211 -9.25 -19.64 8.22
N LEU A 212 -9.53 -18.77 9.19
CA LEU A 212 -8.80 -17.53 9.40
C LEU A 212 -7.59 -17.78 10.31
N PRO A 213 -6.43 -17.17 10.02
CA PRO A 213 -5.24 -17.35 10.84
C PRO A 213 -5.41 -16.72 12.22
N PHE A 214 -4.84 -17.34 13.25
CA PHE A 214 -4.85 -16.81 14.62
C PHE A 214 -4.13 -15.46 14.77
N THR A 215 -3.39 -15.02 13.75
CA THR A 215 -2.77 -13.70 13.68
C THR A 215 -3.72 -12.59 13.22
N LEU A 216 -4.92 -12.93 12.73
CA LEU A 216 -5.84 -11.97 12.14
C LEU A 216 -6.36 -10.99 13.20
N THR A 217 -6.18 -9.70 12.96
CA THR A 217 -6.67 -8.62 13.83
C THR A 217 -7.78 -7.81 13.16
N HIS A 218 -7.72 -7.63 11.84
CA HIS A 218 -8.70 -6.86 11.08
C HIS A 218 -9.27 -7.70 9.94
N LEU A 219 -10.59 -7.86 9.93
CA LEU A 219 -11.31 -8.54 8.86
C LEU A 219 -12.33 -7.59 8.23
N PHE A 220 -12.24 -7.47 6.92
CA PHE A 220 -13.18 -6.70 6.13
C PHE A 220 -13.89 -7.60 5.12
N LEU A 221 -15.22 -7.61 5.18
CA LEU A 221 -16.09 -8.35 4.27
C LEU A 221 -17.05 -7.36 3.61
N ASP A 222 -17.49 -7.69 2.39
CA ASP A 222 -18.27 -6.79 1.52
C ASP A 222 -19.59 -7.42 1.05
N ALA A 223 -20.29 -6.70 0.16
CA ALA A 223 -21.69 -6.79 -0.17
C ALA A 223 -22.26 -8.20 -0.33
N SER A 224 -21.55 -9.08 -1.03
CA SER A 224 -22.08 -10.40 -1.39
C SER A 224 -21.91 -11.44 -0.28
N PHE A 225 -21.07 -11.19 0.73
CA PHE A 225 -20.83 -12.16 1.79
C PHE A 225 -22.11 -12.38 2.62
N ASN A 226 -22.69 -13.57 2.53
CA ASN A 226 -23.98 -13.87 3.16
C ASN A 226 -23.97 -15.14 4.04
N TYR A 227 -22.80 -15.52 4.56
CA TYR A 227 -22.68 -16.63 5.50
C TYR A 227 -22.75 -16.14 6.95
N THR A 228 -23.19 -17.01 7.86
CA THR A 228 -23.09 -16.73 9.29
C THR A 228 -21.64 -16.54 9.70
N ILE A 229 -21.39 -15.65 10.66
CA ILE A 229 -20.05 -15.42 11.19
C ILE A 229 -19.97 -16.06 12.56
N SER A 230 -19.16 -17.11 12.68
CA SER A 230 -18.91 -17.79 13.96
C SER A 230 -17.47 -18.31 13.99
N ASN A 231 -16.94 -18.49 15.20
CA ASN A 231 -15.57 -18.98 15.43
C ASN A 231 -14.49 -18.09 14.79
N ILE A 232 -14.67 -16.76 14.83
CA ILE A 232 -13.59 -15.83 14.49
C ILE A 232 -12.43 -15.99 15.49
N PRO A 233 -11.16 -15.93 15.05
CA PRO A 233 -10.02 -15.93 15.94
C PRO A 233 -10.12 -14.86 17.05
N PRO A 234 -9.72 -15.17 18.29
CA PRO A 234 -9.85 -14.25 19.43
C PRO A 234 -8.92 -13.03 19.33
N SER A 235 -8.00 -13.01 18.36
CA SER A 235 -7.12 -11.90 18.01
C SER A 235 -7.79 -10.83 17.17
N VAL A 236 -8.95 -11.11 16.57
CA VAL A 236 -9.69 -10.11 15.79
C VAL A 236 -10.17 -9.02 16.73
N ILE A 237 -9.85 -7.78 16.37
CA ILE A 237 -10.26 -6.56 17.08
C ILE A 237 -11.26 -5.75 16.26
N LEU A 238 -11.19 -5.80 14.93
CA LEU A 238 -12.08 -5.09 14.03
C LEU A 238 -12.70 -6.03 13.01
N LEU A 239 -14.03 -6.04 12.96
CA LEU A 239 -14.83 -6.69 11.95
C LEU A 239 -15.67 -5.64 11.21
N ALA A 240 -15.34 -5.40 9.95
CA ALA A 240 -16.07 -4.47 9.10
C ALA A 240 -17.03 -5.23 8.16
N LEU A 241 -18.30 -4.83 8.18
CA LEU A 241 -19.40 -5.47 7.44
C LEU A 241 -20.28 -4.41 6.76
N PRO A 242 -20.85 -4.71 5.58
CA PRO A 242 -21.80 -3.80 4.96
C PRO A 242 -23.08 -3.70 5.80
N TYR A 243 -23.81 -2.58 5.68
CA TYR A 243 -25.13 -2.43 6.34
C TYR A 243 -26.14 -3.49 5.88
N SER A 244 -25.97 -4.04 4.68
CA SER A 244 -26.84 -5.11 4.15
C SER A 244 -26.65 -6.46 4.83
N TYR A 245 -25.54 -6.68 5.57
CA TYR A 245 -25.27 -7.97 6.21
C TYR A 245 -26.21 -8.21 7.39
N ASN A 246 -27.09 -9.20 7.26
CA ASN A 246 -28.17 -9.45 8.22
C ASN A 246 -28.10 -10.84 8.89
N ASN A 247 -27.07 -11.63 8.62
CA ASN A 247 -26.93 -12.94 9.26
C ASN A 247 -26.44 -12.83 10.71
N PHE A 248 -26.58 -13.94 11.42
CA PHE A 248 -26.10 -14.07 12.79
C PHE A 248 -24.58 -13.86 12.88
N ILE A 249 -24.16 -13.14 13.92
CA ILE A 249 -22.76 -12.86 14.24
C ILE A 249 -22.51 -13.38 15.66
N SER A 250 -21.56 -14.30 15.77
CA SER A 250 -21.04 -14.82 17.03
C SER A 250 -19.57 -14.47 17.14
N VAL A 251 -19.29 -13.39 17.86
CA VAL A 251 -17.93 -12.87 18.11
C VAL A 251 -17.78 -12.51 19.59
N ASP A 252 -16.54 -12.45 20.05
CA ASP A 252 -16.18 -11.96 21.38
C ASP A 252 -16.64 -10.49 21.55
N ALA A 253 -17.11 -10.12 22.75
CA ALA A 253 -17.65 -8.79 23.05
C ALA A 253 -16.63 -7.66 22.85
N LYS A 254 -15.32 -7.98 22.85
CA LYS A 254 -14.25 -7.00 22.57
C LYS A 254 -14.09 -6.64 21.09
N VAL A 255 -14.72 -7.39 20.17
CA VAL A 255 -14.61 -7.14 18.73
C VAL A 255 -15.43 -5.91 18.37
N GLU A 256 -14.75 -4.89 17.85
CA GLU A 256 -15.41 -3.72 17.28
C GLU A 256 -16.05 -4.13 15.95
N ILE A 257 -17.37 -3.96 15.85
CA ILE A 257 -18.12 -4.19 14.61
C ILE A 257 -18.38 -2.86 13.95
N LEU A 258 -17.75 -2.63 12.81
CA LEU A 258 -17.98 -1.45 11.99
C LEU A 258 -18.97 -1.78 10.87
N ARG A 259 -20.09 -1.06 10.86
CA ARG A 259 -21.05 -1.11 9.75
C ARG A 259 -20.81 0.08 8.83
N TYR A 260 -20.72 -0.18 7.53
CA TYR A 260 -20.48 0.88 6.54
C TYR A 260 -21.47 0.78 5.39
N ASN A 261 -21.69 1.92 4.74
CA ASN A 261 -22.49 2.05 3.52
C ASN A 261 -21.56 2.38 2.36
N PHE A 262 -21.87 1.89 1.16
CA PHE A 262 -21.06 2.07 -0.05
C PHE A 262 -20.64 3.52 -0.33
N LEU A 263 -21.42 4.50 0.14
CA LEU A 263 -21.24 5.93 -0.10
C LEU A 263 -20.52 6.68 1.04
N THR A 264 -20.33 6.04 2.20
CA THR A 264 -19.79 6.68 3.42
C THR A 264 -18.78 5.76 4.07
N TYR A 265 -17.65 5.57 3.42
CA TYR A 265 -16.50 5.04 4.13
C TYR A 265 -15.96 6.09 5.10
N PRO A 266 -15.63 5.71 6.35
CA PRO A 266 -14.96 6.63 7.25
C PRO A 266 -13.58 6.96 6.68
N SER A 267 -13.37 8.21 6.27
CA SER A 267 -12.04 8.77 5.98
C SER A 267 -11.07 8.69 7.17
N HIS A 268 -11.58 8.35 8.36
CA HIS A 268 -10.84 8.16 9.60
C HIS A 268 -10.31 6.74 9.80
N LEU A 269 -10.84 5.73 9.10
CA LEU A 269 -10.17 4.44 8.98
C LEU A 269 -9.07 4.64 7.96
N ASP A 270 -7.92 5.13 8.42
CA ASP A 270 -6.78 5.50 7.59
C ASP A 270 -6.10 4.25 7.01
N PHE A 271 -6.80 3.60 6.10
CA PHE A 271 -6.25 2.64 5.18
C PHE A 271 -5.49 3.34 4.05
N ARG A 272 -5.05 4.61 4.16
CA ARG A 272 -4.22 5.24 3.10
C ARG A 272 -2.89 4.51 2.89
N HIS A 273 -2.47 3.67 3.84
CA HIS A 273 -1.36 2.72 3.66
C HIS A 273 -1.71 1.51 2.78
N PHE A 274 -3.00 1.18 2.66
CA PHE A 274 -3.59 0.19 1.79
C PHE A 274 -4.28 0.91 0.63
N LYS A 275 -3.57 1.14 -0.48
CA LYS A 275 -4.16 1.57 -1.77
C LYS A 275 -5.22 0.60 -2.34
N CYS A 276 -5.70 -0.35 -1.55
CA CYS A 276 -6.70 -1.36 -1.85
C CYS A 276 -8.02 -0.79 -2.35
N TYR A 277 -8.39 0.42 -1.90
CA TYR A 277 -9.69 1.01 -2.17
C TYR A 277 -9.88 1.50 -3.60
N ASP A 278 -8.80 1.96 -4.24
CA ASP A 278 -8.82 2.35 -5.65
C ASP A 278 -9.27 1.15 -6.51
N TYR A 279 -8.82 -0.05 -6.15
CA TYR A 279 -9.19 -1.28 -6.85
C TYR A 279 -10.60 -1.74 -6.49
N LEU A 280 -10.95 -1.84 -5.21
CA LEU A 280 -12.24 -2.38 -4.77
C LEU A 280 -13.50 -1.66 -5.32
N TYR A 281 -13.40 -0.43 -5.84
CA TYR A 281 -14.59 0.32 -6.21
C TYR A 281 -14.65 0.97 -7.60
N GLU A 282 -13.66 0.75 -8.46
CA GLU A 282 -13.72 1.04 -9.91
C GLU A 282 -14.51 -0.02 -10.70
#